data_AF-A0A9C9DDJ2-F1
#
_entry.id   AF-A0A9C9DDJ2-F1
#
_cell.length_a   1.000
_cell.length_b   1.000
_cell.length_c   1.000
_cell.angle_alpha   90.00
_cell.angle_beta   90.00
_cell.angle_gamma   90.00
#
_symmetry.space_group_name_H-M   'P 1'
#
loop_
_entity.id
_entity.type
_entity.pdbx_description
1 polymer ?
#
loop_
_entity_poly.entity_id
_entity_poly.type
_entity_poly.pdbx_seq_one_letter_code
_entity_poly.pdbx_strand_id
1 'polypeptide(L)'
;MKVLRSLTLSRLVMVVTIAAIFAMAARTPLDTDLLWHLRAGQWQVEHRAILTVDLFSHSRYGEAWVNHSWLSQIILYAAYALLGDLGLLLYTALLATAGMTLVYLICEGNAFVRGFVTILAGATAAVFWSPRPQMISFFLSTVVLYLLWLYRQGKDRLWLIPPLMILWANLHGGFAIGFILMVLTTIGEGARWLFDGVLNRSQDQEAEQPTLRPVWRLVVVGLISAAVVGLNPYGPRMLLYPFQTVGIGVLQDFIREWASPNFHLREMWPFIWLLLGTFLAVGFSPERLDWRDAILFSGTAYSALLAGRNIALFAVVAAPVMALHLSAWLAGQPLRLEMDAPPEGVRLALNWGLIVLGLVAVVVKVSVALAPETLDEAERALLPVDAVAYLEEHRPPGPLFNSYNWGGYLIWAARDYPVYVDGRTDLYGDELLRTYLKIYFAQSGWEDALADTGANTVLIETGSPLAQVLALSEGWQRAYTDEMASIYVREGASDD
;
A
#
# COMPACT_ATOMS: atom_id res chain seq x y z
N MET A 1 -28.05 12.07 27.13
CA MET A 1 -27.42 12.00 28.48
C MET A 1 -26.76 10.66 28.85
N LYS A 2 -27.19 9.48 28.37
CA LYS A 2 -26.49 8.20 28.68
C LYS A 2 -25.11 8.01 27.99
N VAL A 3 -24.93 8.54 26.77
CA VAL A 3 -23.63 8.52 26.06
C VAL A 3 -22.57 9.35 26.80
N LEU A 4 -22.98 10.43 27.48
CA LEU A 4 -22.11 11.37 28.19
C LEU A 4 -21.47 10.79 29.47
N ARG A 5 -22.07 9.77 30.11
CA ARG A 5 -21.49 9.03 31.25
C ARG A 5 -20.51 7.93 30.82
N SER A 6 -20.21 7.80 29.53
CA SER A 6 -19.57 6.61 28.96
C SER A 6 -18.20 6.86 28.34
N LEU A 7 -17.62 8.06 28.49
CA LEU A 7 -16.23 8.37 28.09
C LEU A 7 -15.25 7.85 29.15
N THR A 8 -15.04 6.53 29.15
CA THR A 8 -13.95 5.92 29.92
C THR A 8 -12.60 6.32 29.32
N LEU A 9 -11.54 6.32 30.13
CA LEU A 9 -10.17 6.60 29.68
C LEU A 9 -9.79 5.74 28.46
N SER A 10 -10.16 4.45 28.47
CA SER A 10 -9.89 3.54 27.35
C SER A 10 -10.57 3.95 26.05
N ARG A 11 -11.79 4.49 26.12
CA ARG A 11 -12.52 4.98 24.95
C ARG A 11 -11.92 6.29 24.44
N LEU A 12 -11.48 7.16 25.35
CA LEU A 12 -10.78 8.38 24.97
C LEU A 12 -9.47 8.06 24.23
N VAL A 13 -8.63 7.20 24.79
CA VAL A 13 -7.36 6.81 24.14
C VAL A 13 -7.61 6.17 22.78
N MET A 14 -8.64 5.32 22.65
CA MET A 14 -9.05 4.77 21.36
C MET A 14 -9.43 5.86 20.36
N VAL A 15 -10.29 6.81 20.73
CA VAL A 15 -10.71 7.91 19.86
C VAL A 15 -9.53 8.77 19.44
N VAL A 16 -8.63 9.13 20.37
CA VAL A 16 -7.43 9.91 20.09
C VAL A 16 -6.48 9.13 19.16
N THR A 17 -6.30 7.83 19.39
CA THR A 17 -5.48 6.96 18.53
C THR A 17 -6.03 6.92 17.11
N ILE A 18 -7.34 6.69 16.96
CA ILE A 18 -8.01 6.65 15.66
C ILE A 18 -7.91 8.00 14.93
N ALA A 19 -8.12 9.12 15.66
CA ALA A 19 -7.95 10.46 15.11
C ALA A 19 -6.51 10.73 14.67
N ALA A 20 -5.51 10.28 15.44
CA ALA A 20 -4.10 10.41 15.09
C ALA A 20 -3.74 9.60 13.84
N ILE A 21 -4.25 8.37 13.70
CA ILE A 21 -4.07 7.57 12.48
C ILE A 21 -4.72 8.26 11.28
N PHE A 22 -5.95 8.78 11.43
CA PHE A 22 -6.61 9.50 10.36
C PHE A 22 -5.80 10.73 9.92
N ALA A 23 -5.34 11.55 10.88
CA ALA A 23 -4.52 12.72 10.59
C ALA A 23 -3.17 12.35 9.93
N MET A 24 -2.58 11.20 10.30
CA MET A 24 -1.36 10.68 9.68
C MET A 24 -1.57 10.25 8.22
N ALA A 25 -2.75 9.72 7.90
CA ALA A 25 -3.14 9.28 6.56
C ALA A 25 -3.72 10.42 5.69
N ALA A 26 -4.22 11.49 6.30
CA ALA A 26 -4.75 12.68 5.63
C ALA A 26 -3.61 13.55 5.06
N ARG A 27 -3.07 13.12 3.92
CA ARG A 27 -1.98 13.79 3.19
C ARG A 27 -2.50 14.31 1.85
N THR A 28 -1.74 15.21 1.23
CA THR A 28 -1.93 15.60 -0.17
C THR A 28 -1.98 14.33 -1.03
N PRO A 29 -3.08 14.07 -1.75
CA PRO A 29 -3.31 12.79 -2.41
C PRO A 29 -2.59 12.74 -3.76
N LEU A 30 -1.26 12.72 -3.72
CA LEU A 30 -0.43 12.74 -4.91
C LEU A 30 0.46 11.50 -4.99
N ASP A 31 0.55 10.94 -6.19
CA ASP A 31 1.30 9.73 -6.47
C ASP A 31 1.48 9.55 -7.99
N THR A 32 2.62 9.02 -8.44
CA THR A 32 2.97 8.86 -9.87
C THR A 32 2.02 7.94 -10.65
N ASP A 33 1.42 6.95 -9.98
CA ASP A 33 0.55 5.94 -10.59
C ASP A 33 -0.94 6.26 -10.42
N LEU A 34 -1.29 7.20 -9.55
CA LEU A 34 -2.69 7.57 -9.29
C LEU A 34 -3.43 7.95 -10.59
N LEU A 35 -2.79 8.73 -11.45
CA LEU A 35 -3.50 9.42 -12.53
C LEU A 35 -3.88 8.50 -13.69
N TRP A 36 -3.09 7.47 -13.99
CA TRP A 36 -3.53 6.44 -14.95
C TRP A 36 -4.64 5.57 -14.38
N HIS A 37 -4.68 5.34 -13.06
CA HIS A 37 -5.82 4.67 -12.41
C HIS A 37 -7.11 5.49 -12.58
N LEU A 38 -7.03 6.82 -12.38
CA LEU A 38 -8.18 7.70 -12.61
C LEU A 38 -8.61 7.70 -14.07
N ARG A 39 -7.66 7.74 -15.02
CA ARG A 39 -7.99 7.68 -16.45
C ARG A 39 -8.66 6.36 -16.83
N ALA A 40 -8.13 5.24 -16.36
CA ALA A 40 -8.73 3.92 -16.59
C ALA A 40 -10.13 3.82 -15.95
N GLY A 41 -10.32 4.37 -14.74
CA GLY A 41 -11.62 4.44 -14.09
C GLY A 41 -12.63 5.30 -14.86
N GLN A 42 -12.19 6.48 -15.31
CA GLN A 42 -12.98 7.38 -16.15
C GLN A 42 -13.45 6.67 -17.42
N TRP A 43 -12.52 6.06 -18.16
CA TRP A 43 -12.84 5.37 -19.41
C TRP A 43 -13.87 4.26 -19.19
N GLN A 44 -13.71 3.45 -18.13
CA GLN A 44 -14.63 2.35 -17.82
C GLN A 44 -16.04 2.84 -17.49
N VAL A 45 -16.18 3.95 -16.77
CA VAL A 45 -17.47 4.56 -16.46
C VAL A 45 -18.13 5.12 -17.73
N GLU A 46 -17.37 5.82 -18.56
CA GLU A 46 -17.85 6.41 -19.82
C GLU A 46 -18.31 5.34 -20.82
N HIS A 47 -17.56 4.25 -20.96
CA HIS A 47 -17.81 3.20 -21.95
C HIS A 47 -18.64 2.03 -21.42
N ARG A 48 -18.89 1.98 -20.10
CA ARG A 48 -19.61 0.89 -19.40
C ARG A 48 -19.02 -0.49 -19.70
N ALA A 49 -17.70 -0.55 -19.82
CA ALA A 49 -16.96 -1.76 -20.15
C ALA A 49 -15.69 -1.84 -19.30
N ILE A 50 -15.23 -3.06 -19.03
CA ILE A 50 -13.93 -3.28 -18.37
C ILE A 50 -12.84 -3.02 -19.40
N LEU A 51 -11.88 -2.17 -19.05
CA LEU A 51 -10.73 -1.88 -19.91
C LEU A 51 -9.79 -3.10 -19.88
N THR A 52 -9.80 -3.87 -20.97
CA THR A 52 -9.09 -5.16 -21.11
C THR A 52 -7.96 -5.12 -22.14
N VAL A 53 -7.75 -3.96 -22.77
CA VAL A 53 -6.68 -3.69 -23.72
C VAL A 53 -6.02 -2.37 -23.37
N ASP A 54 -4.76 -2.20 -23.77
CA ASP A 54 -4.11 -0.90 -23.64
C ASP A 54 -4.58 0.08 -24.73
N LEU A 55 -4.92 1.29 -24.29
CA LEU A 55 -5.35 2.40 -25.15
C LEU A 55 -4.48 3.65 -24.94
N PHE A 56 -3.53 3.61 -24.01
CA PHE A 56 -2.85 4.81 -23.54
C PHE A 56 -1.39 4.88 -23.98
N SER A 57 -0.75 3.74 -24.25
CA SER A 57 0.61 3.71 -24.76
C SER A 57 0.63 3.46 -26.25
N HIS A 58 1.62 4.01 -26.95
CA HIS A 58 1.87 3.63 -28.34
C HIS A 58 2.75 2.38 -28.46
N SER A 59 3.54 2.07 -27.42
CA SER A 59 4.44 0.91 -27.41
C SER A 59 3.71 -0.43 -27.23
N ARG A 60 2.52 -0.42 -26.64
CA ARG A 60 1.66 -1.60 -26.40
C ARG A 60 0.21 -1.39 -26.87
N TYR A 61 -0.02 -0.44 -27.78
CA TYR A 61 -1.38 -0.08 -28.20
C TYR A 61 -2.18 -1.31 -28.69
N GLY A 62 -3.37 -1.52 -28.12
CA GLY A 62 -4.26 -2.61 -28.48
C GLY A 62 -3.86 -3.99 -27.90
N GLU A 63 -2.73 -4.10 -27.20
CA GLU A 63 -2.36 -5.35 -26.53
C GLU A 63 -3.29 -5.66 -25.35
N ALA A 64 -3.44 -6.95 -25.05
CA ALA A 64 -4.28 -7.40 -23.94
C ALA A 64 -3.70 -6.97 -22.59
N TRP A 65 -4.52 -6.35 -21.75
CA TRP A 65 -4.16 -5.92 -20.42
C TRP A 65 -5.02 -6.61 -19.36
N VAL A 66 -4.37 -7.31 -18.43
CA VAL A 66 -5.05 -7.86 -17.24
C VAL A 66 -5.21 -6.73 -16.22
N ASN A 67 -6.27 -5.94 -16.38
CA ASN A 67 -6.59 -4.87 -15.44
C ASN A 67 -7.12 -5.45 -14.11
N HIS A 68 -6.19 -5.91 -13.28
CA HIS A 68 -6.41 -6.55 -11.99
C HIS A 68 -7.04 -5.62 -10.92
N SER A 69 -7.20 -4.34 -11.24
CA SER A 69 -7.76 -3.31 -10.36
C SER A 69 -8.93 -2.53 -10.95
N TRP A 70 -9.60 -3.11 -11.95
CA TRP A 70 -10.70 -2.49 -12.68
C TRP A 70 -11.77 -1.88 -11.75
N LEU A 71 -12.22 -2.61 -10.72
CA LEU A 71 -13.27 -2.13 -9.82
C LEU A 71 -12.76 -1.03 -8.89
N SER A 72 -11.52 -1.13 -8.43
CA SER A 72 -10.91 -0.08 -7.60
C SER A 72 -10.69 1.21 -8.36
N GLN A 73 -10.36 1.14 -9.65
CA GLN A 73 -10.23 2.31 -10.52
C GLN A 73 -11.58 3.04 -10.66
N ILE A 74 -12.69 2.30 -10.80
CA ILE A 74 -14.04 2.89 -10.80
C ILE A 74 -14.34 3.58 -9.47
N ILE A 75 -14.01 2.94 -8.33
CA ILE A 75 -14.21 3.53 -7.00
C ILE A 75 -13.36 4.79 -6.80
N LEU A 76 -12.09 4.74 -7.19
CA LEU A 76 -11.16 5.88 -7.11
C LEU A 76 -11.63 7.05 -7.98
N TYR A 77 -12.00 6.77 -9.23
CA TYR A 77 -12.55 7.79 -10.12
C TYR A 77 -13.85 8.37 -9.59
N ALA A 78 -14.75 7.55 -9.02
CA ALA A 78 -15.98 8.05 -8.40
C ALA A 78 -15.69 8.96 -7.19
N ALA A 79 -14.71 8.60 -6.35
CA ALA A 79 -14.29 9.45 -5.23
C ALA A 79 -13.77 10.81 -5.72
N TYR A 80 -12.92 10.80 -6.76
CA TYR A 80 -12.40 12.02 -7.39
C TYR A 80 -13.49 12.84 -8.08
N ALA A 81 -14.37 12.21 -8.86
CA ALA A 81 -15.42 12.91 -9.59
C ALA A 81 -16.46 13.58 -8.66
N LEU A 82 -16.68 13.03 -7.46
CA LEU A 82 -17.65 13.56 -6.49
C LEU A 82 -17.06 14.65 -5.59
N LEU A 83 -15.79 14.52 -5.17
CA LEU A 83 -15.19 15.34 -4.11
C LEU A 83 -13.81 15.91 -4.47
N GLY A 84 -13.30 15.69 -5.68
CA GLY A 84 -11.94 16.07 -6.09
C GLY A 84 -10.87 15.42 -5.21
N ASP A 85 -9.85 16.18 -4.87
CA ASP A 85 -8.73 15.74 -4.02
C ASP A 85 -9.18 15.35 -2.61
N LEU A 86 -10.24 15.98 -2.08
CA LEU A 86 -10.84 15.56 -0.82
C LEU A 86 -11.32 14.09 -0.90
N GLY A 87 -11.88 13.67 -2.03
CA GLY A 87 -12.32 12.29 -2.24
C GLY A 87 -11.17 11.30 -2.17
N LEU A 88 -10.04 11.62 -2.80
CA LEU A 88 -8.84 10.79 -2.82
C LEU A 88 -8.13 10.74 -1.45
N LEU A 89 -8.08 11.87 -0.76
CA LEU A 89 -7.60 11.95 0.62
C LEU A 89 -8.47 11.08 1.53
N LEU A 90 -9.80 11.23 1.46
CA LEU A 90 -10.73 10.45 2.26
C LEU A 90 -10.65 8.96 1.94
N TYR A 91 -10.50 8.57 0.67
CA TYR A 91 -10.28 7.18 0.28
C TYR A 91 -9.12 6.56 1.05
N THR A 92 -7.95 7.23 1.03
CA THR A 92 -6.74 6.74 1.70
C THR A 92 -6.91 6.75 3.22
N ALA A 93 -7.37 7.87 3.77
CA ALA A 93 -7.46 8.08 5.21
C ALA A 93 -8.50 7.16 5.87
N LEU A 94 -9.65 6.94 5.23
CA LEU A 94 -10.69 6.05 5.76
C LEU A 94 -10.27 4.59 5.71
N LEU A 95 -9.63 4.13 4.62
CA LEU A 95 -9.14 2.75 4.52
C LEU A 95 -8.01 2.47 5.52
N ALA A 96 -7.05 3.39 5.65
CA ALA A 96 -5.98 3.30 6.64
C ALA A 96 -6.55 3.24 8.07
N THR A 97 -7.45 4.19 8.40
CA THR A 97 -8.05 4.29 9.74
C THR A 97 -8.92 3.07 10.07
N ALA A 98 -9.72 2.59 9.12
CA ALA A 98 -10.54 1.40 9.31
C ALA A 98 -9.67 0.16 9.56
N GLY A 99 -8.60 -0.02 8.79
CA GLY A 99 -7.67 -1.15 8.96
C GLY A 99 -6.94 -1.09 10.30
N MET A 100 -6.39 0.08 10.65
CA MET A 100 -5.70 0.26 11.94
C MET A 100 -6.66 0.18 13.14
N THR A 101 -7.94 0.48 12.97
CA THR A 101 -8.95 0.24 14.00
C THR A 101 -9.10 -1.25 14.26
N LEU A 102 -9.12 -2.09 13.21
CA LEU A 102 -9.13 -3.55 13.39
C LEU A 102 -7.86 -4.03 14.10
N VAL A 103 -6.68 -3.51 13.72
CA VAL A 103 -5.43 -3.82 14.42
C VAL A 103 -5.50 -3.45 15.90
N TYR A 104 -6.00 -2.24 16.23
CA TYR A 104 -6.21 -1.81 17.62
C TYR A 104 -7.12 -2.77 18.40
N LEU A 105 -8.17 -3.31 17.75
CA LEU A 105 -9.10 -4.27 18.35
C LEU A 105 -8.48 -5.64 18.60
N ILE A 106 -7.51 -6.06 17.79
CA ILE A 106 -6.75 -7.30 17.96
C ILE A 106 -5.72 -7.15 19.09
N CYS A 107 -5.07 -5.99 19.21
CA CYS A 107 -4.07 -5.73 20.24
C CYS A 107 -4.62 -5.92 21.66
N GLU A 108 -3.93 -6.73 22.46
CA GLU A 108 -4.22 -6.97 23.86
C GLU A 108 -3.54 -5.93 24.79
N GLY A 109 -3.97 -5.91 26.05
CA GLY A 109 -3.42 -5.01 27.06
C GLY A 109 -4.24 -3.74 27.32
N ASN A 110 -3.66 -2.83 28.12
CA ASN A 110 -4.32 -1.57 28.47
C ASN A 110 -4.40 -0.62 27.25
N ALA A 111 -5.28 0.38 27.34
CA ALA A 111 -5.55 1.27 26.22
C ALA A 111 -4.32 2.06 25.75
N PHE A 112 -3.39 2.39 26.65
CA PHE A 112 -2.16 3.13 26.29
C PHE A 112 -1.19 2.27 25.49
N VAL A 113 -0.97 1.01 25.89
CA VAL A 113 -0.14 0.06 25.13
C VAL A 113 -0.74 -0.15 23.74
N ARG A 114 -2.04 -0.42 23.67
CA ARG A 114 -2.75 -0.59 22.39
C ARG A 114 -2.65 0.66 21.51
N GLY A 115 -2.84 1.84 22.10
CA GLY A 115 -2.72 3.12 21.40
C GLY A 115 -1.30 3.35 20.86
N PHE A 116 -0.29 3.21 21.71
CA PHE A 116 1.12 3.37 21.34
C PHE A 116 1.53 2.42 20.20
N VAL A 117 1.26 1.12 20.35
CA VAL A 117 1.63 0.11 19.36
C VAL A 117 0.86 0.33 18.05
N THR A 118 -0.41 0.73 18.10
CA THR A 118 -1.19 1.05 16.90
C THR A 118 -0.63 2.28 16.19
N ILE A 119 -0.21 3.32 16.90
CA ILE A 119 0.43 4.50 16.30
C ILE A 119 1.76 4.12 15.67
N LEU A 120 2.59 3.31 16.34
CA LEU A 120 3.87 2.85 15.81
C LEU A 120 3.70 1.99 14.55
N ALA A 121 2.75 1.07 14.56
CA ALA A 121 2.42 0.26 13.39
C ALA A 121 1.77 1.09 12.27
N GLY A 122 0.96 2.08 12.62
CA GLY A 122 0.44 3.07 11.68
C GLY A 122 1.57 3.82 11.00
N ALA A 123 2.51 4.38 11.77
CA ALA A 123 3.69 5.07 11.24
C ALA A 123 4.55 4.17 10.35
N THR A 124 4.66 2.89 10.70
CA THR A 124 5.37 1.87 9.90
C THR A 124 4.65 1.60 8.56
N ALA A 125 3.34 1.41 8.59
CA ALA A 125 2.55 1.13 7.39
C ALA A 125 2.38 2.36 6.49
N ALA A 126 2.39 3.56 7.08
CA ALA A 126 2.08 4.81 6.40
C ALA A 126 3.11 5.26 5.36
N VAL A 127 4.26 4.58 5.28
CA VAL A 127 5.24 4.74 4.20
C VAL A 127 4.62 4.36 2.84
N PHE A 128 3.65 3.43 2.82
CA PHE A 128 2.99 2.93 1.61
C PHE A 128 1.51 3.35 1.51
N TRP A 129 1.06 4.30 2.32
CA TRP A 129 -0.28 4.85 2.20
C TRP A 129 -0.33 5.91 1.11
N SER A 130 -0.91 5.53 -0.02
CA SER A 130 -1.13 6.39 -1.19
C SER A 130 -2.53 6.15 -1.77
N PRO A 131 -3.10 7.08 -2.56
CA PRO A 131 -4.44 6.94 -3.16
C PRO A 131 -4.48 5.93 -4.33
N ARG A 132 -3.85 4.77 -4.16
CA ARG A 132 -3.81 3.66 -5.12
C ARG A 132 -4.74 2.51 -4.69
N PRO A 133 -5.16 1.62 -5.61
CA PRO A 133 -5.92 0.40 -5.29
C PRO A 133 -5.29 -0.50 -4.22
N GLN A 134 -3.98 -0.41 -4.00
CA GLN A 134 -3.29 -1.16 -2.95
C GLN A 134 -3.83 -0.86 -1.55
N MET A 135 -4.39 0.32 -1.29
CA MET A 135 -4.97 0.66 0.01
C MET A 135 -6.19 -0.17 0.37
N ILE A 136 -6.95 -0.62 -0.63
CA ILE A 136 -8.01 -1.60 -0.41
C ILE A 136 -7.40 -2.94 0.03
N SER A 137 -6.28 -3.35 -0.57
CA SER A 137 -5.60 -4.59 -0.14
C SER A 137 -5.02 -4.49 1.26
N PHE A 138 -4.48 -3.33 1.63
CA PHE A 138 -4.08 -3.05 3.01
C PHE A 138 -5.27 -3.26 3.96
N PHE A 139 -6.41 -2.60 3.70
CA PHE A 139 -7.60 -2.75 4.53
C PHE A 139 -8.10 -4.21 4.58
N LEU A 140 -8.26 -4.87 3.44
CA LEU A 140 -8.76 -6.25 3.37
C LEU A 140 -7.80 -7.25 4.04
N SER A 141 -6.49 -7.00 4.04
CA SER A 141 -5.53 -7.80 4.81
C SER A 141 -5.78 -7.73 6.31
N THR A 142 -6.12 -6.54 6.84
CA THR A 142 -6.49 -6.39 8.25
C THR A 142 -7.83 -7.06 8.58
N VAL A 143 -8.78 -7.10 7.62
CA VAL A 143 -10.04 -7.85 7.76
C VAL A 143 -9.76 -9.34 7.86
N VAL A 144 -8.92 -9.90 6.98
CA VAL A 144 -8.51 -11.32 7.05
C VAL A 144 -7.80 -11.61 8.37
N LEU A 145 -6.84 -10.77 8.77
CA LEU A 145 -6.15 -10.94 10.05
C LEU A 145 -7.11 -10.91 11.24
N TYR A 146 -8.11 -10.02 11.23
CA TYR A 146 -9.15 -9.94 12.25
C TYR A 146 -10.04 -11.20 12.27
N LEU A 147 -10.42 -11.75 11.12
CA LEU A 147 -11.18 -13.01 11.04
C LEU A 147 -10.38 -14.20 11.56
N LEU A 148 -9.07 -14.25 11.27
CA LEU A 148 -8.16 -15.26 11.81
C LEU A 148 -8.01 -15.10 13.33
N TRP A 149 -7.93 -13.88 13.85
CA TRP A 149 -7.93 -13.62 15.29
C TRP A 149 -9.25 -14.05 15.95
N LEU A 150 -10.41 -13.71 15.38
CA LEU A 150 -11.72 -14.17 15.89
C LEU A 150 -11.81 -15.69 15.96
N TYR A 151 -11.27 -16.38 14.95
CA TYR A 151 -11.20 -17.83 14.93
C TYR A 151 -10.37 -18.37 16.11
N ARG A 152 -9.22 -17.76 16.40
CA ARG A 152 -8.38 -18.09 17.57
C ARG A 152 -9.08 -17.82 18.90
N GLN A 153 -9.98 -16.83 18.94
CA GLN A 153 -10.85 -16.52 20.09
C GLN A 153 -12.11 -17.42 20.18
N GLY A 154 -12.17 -18.50 19.41
CA GLY A 154 -13.29 -19.46 19.41
C GLY A 154 -14.53 -19.02 18.61
N LYS A 155 -14.47 -17.89 17.90
CA LYS A 155 -15.57 -17.38 17.07
C LYS A 155 -15.30 -17.71 15.59
N ASP A 156 -15.75 -18.87 15.12
CA ASP A 156 -15.56 -19.28 13.72
C ASP A 156 -16.38 -18.40 12.76
N ARG A 157 -15.66 -17.52 12.04
CA ARG A 157 -16.18 -16.66 10.98
C ARG A 157 -15.38 -16.83 9.68
N LEU A 158 -14.60 -17.91 9.54
CA LEU A 158 -13.70 -18.11 8.40
C LEU A 158 -14.44 -18.23 7.06
N TRP A 159 -15.71 -18.62 7.07
CA TRP A 159 -16.58 -18.63 5.88
C TRP A 159 -16.85 -17.26 5.26
N LEU A 160 -16.49 -16.17 5.93
CA LEU A 160 -16.51 -14.83 5.34
C LEU A 160 -15.30 -14.61 4.40
N ILE A 161 -14.25 -15.42 4.48
CA ILE A 161 -13.05 -15.25 3.64
C ILE A 161 -13.35 -15.54 2.15
N PRO A 162 -14.03 -16.64 1.75
CA PRO A 162 -14.32 -16.86 0.34
C PRO A 162 -15.08 -15.73 -0.37
N PRO A 163 -16.22 -15.20 0.15
CA PRO A 163 -16.87 -14.05 -0.50
C PRO A 163 -16.00 -12.78 -0.46
N LEU A 164 -15.18 -12.60 0.59
CA LEU A 164 -14.19 -11.53 0.64
C LEU A 164 -13.16 -11.66 -0.48
N MET A 165 -12.71 -12.87 -0.81
CA MET A 165 -11.73 -13.14 -1.86
C MET A 165 -12.29 -12.92 -3.27
N ILE A 166 -13.58 -13.19 -3.49
CA ILE A 166 -14.27 -12.80 -4.75
C ILE A 166 -14.19 -11.29 -4.92
N LEU A 167 -14.59 -10.54 -3.88
CA LEU A 167 -14.57 -9.09 -3.90
C LEU A 167 -13.12 -8.56 -4.09
N TRP A 168 -12.17 -9.10 -3.32
CA TRP A 168 -10.78 -8.67 -3.33
C TRP A 168 -10.12 -8.91 -4.70
N ALA A 169 -10.31 -10.08 -5.31
CA ALA A 169 -9.75 -10.39 -6.62
C ALA A 169 -10.23 -9.44 -7.74
N ASN A 170 -11.40 -8.82 -7.56
CA ASN A 170 -11.91 -7.80 -8.49
C ASN A 170 -11.43 -6.37 -8.16
N LEU A 171 -10.98 -6.14 -6.92
CA LEU A 171 -10.49 -4.84 -6.47
C LEU A 171 -8.98 -4.67 -6.70
N HIS A 172 -8.15 -5.67 -6.39
CA HIS A 172 -6.70 -5.56 -6.54
C HIS A 172 -5.99 -6.92 -6.51
N GLY A 173 -4.87 -7.03 -7.23
CA GLY A 173 -4.02 -8.22 -7.30
C GLY A 173 -3.38 -8.61 -5.95
N GLY A 174 -3.44 -7.71 -4.96
CA GLY A 174 -3.01 -7.95 -3.58
C GLY A 174 -3.83 -8.99 -2.81
N PHE A 175 -4.87 -9.59 -3.40
CA PHE A 175 -5.60 -10.72 -2.79
C PHE A 175 -4.69 -11.89 -2.38
N ALA A 176 -3.52 -12.02 -3.03
CA ALA A 176 -2.48 -12.98 -2.65
C ALA A 176 -2.07 -12.88 -1.17
N ILE A 177 -2.12 -11.67 -0.58
CA ILE A 177 -1.82 -11.44 0.83
C ILE A 177 -2.78 -12.24 1.73
N GLY A 178 -4.05 -12.34 1.36
CA GLY A 178 -5.03 -13.15 2.08
C GLY A 178 -4.62 -14.62 2.15
N PHE A 179 -4.13 -15.18 1.04
CA PHE A 179 -3.60 -16.55 1.00
C PHE A 179 -2.32 -16.70 1.84
N ILE A 180 -1.40 -15.74 1.76
CA ILE A 180 -0.17 -15.74 2.57
C ILE A 180 -0.52 -15.80 4.07
N LEU A 181 -1.43 -14.94 4.54
CA LEU A 181 -1.86 -14.92 5.94
C LEU A 181 -2.52 -16.25 6.36
N MET A 182 -3.38 -16.83 5.51
CA MET A 182 -3.99 -18.14 5.79
C MET A 182 -2.95 -19.27 5.83
N VAL A 183 -1.99 -19.29 4.89
CA VAL A 183 -0.93 -20.31 4.83
C VAL A 183 -0.04 -20.21 6.07
N LEU A 184 0.46 -19.02 6.41
CA LEU A 184 1.28 -18.81 7.60
C LEU A 184 0.52 -19.21 8.87
N THR A 185 -0.77 -18.88 8.97
CA THR A 185 -1.60 -19.29 10.11
C THR A 185 -1.81 -20.80 10.15
N THR A 186 -1.99 -21.46 9.00
CA THR A 186 -2.14 -22.91 8.91
C THR A 186 -0.87 -23.62 9.35
N ILE A 187 0.30 -23.13 8.92
CA ILE A 187 1.61 -23.65 9.36
C ILE A 187 1.76 -23.40 10.88
N GLY A 188 1.34 -22.23 11.37
CA GLY A 188 1.29 -21.89 12.79
C GLY A 188 0.49 -22.88 13.64
N GLU A 189 -0.76 -23.16 13.23
CA GLU A 189 -1.62 -24.13 13.91
C GLU A 189 -1.04 -25.56 13.83
N GLY A 190 -0.41 -25.92 12.71
CA GLY A 190 0.29 -27.20 12.56
C GLY A 190 1.51 -27.34 13.48
N ALA A 191 2.32 -26.28 13.59
CA ALA A 191 3.48 -26.25 14.49
C ALA A 191 3.05 -26.33 15.95
N ARG A 192 2.01 -25.60 16.34
CA ARG A 192 1.41 -25.69 17.68
C ARG A 192 0.91 -27.11 17.99
N TRP A 193 0.18 -27.73 17.05
CA TRP A 193 -0.26 -29.12 17.20
C TRP A 193 0.91 -30.09 17.40
N LEU A 194 1.99 -29.95 16.63
CA LEU A 194 3.15 -30.82 16.69
C LEU A 194 3.97 -30.62 17.98
N PHE A 195 4.39 -29.39 18.26
CA PHE A 195 5.32 -29.11 19.35
C PHE A 195 4.66 -29.08 20.71
N ASP A 196 3.50 -28.43 20.84
CA ASP A 196 2.83 -28.28 22.12
C ASP A 196 1.89 -29.46 22.41
N GLY A 197 1.28 -30.03 21.35
CA GLY A 197 0.34 -31.14 21.47
C GLY A 197 0.99 -32.53 21.52
N VAL A 198 1.91 -32.80 20.59
CA VAL A 198 2.49 -34.15 20.40
C VAL A 198 3.83 -34.31 21.14
N LEU A 199 4.77 -33.39 20.93
CA LEU A 199 6.16 -33.55 21.39
C LEU A 199 6.39 -33.16 22.86
N ASN A 200 5.81 -32.05 23.32
CA ASN A 200 6.01 -31.54 24.70
C ASN A 200 4.88 -31.97 25.67
N ARG A 201 4.30 -33.14 25.47
CA ARG A 201 3.19 -33.61 26.28
C ARG A 201 3.64 -33.88 27.73
N SER A 202 3.39 -32.94 28.64
CA SER A 202 3.54 -33.18 30.08
C SER A 202 2.47 -34.17 30.55
N GLN A 203 2.86 -35.16 31.35
CA GLN A 203 1.96 -36.19 31.90
C GLN A 203 0.86 -35.63 32.83
N ASP A 204 0.98 -34.37 33.28
CA ASP A 204 0.18 -33.81 34.38
C ASP A 204 -1.00 -32.90 33.96
N GLN A 205 -1.33 -32.80 32.67
CA GLN A 205 -2.48 -31.99 32.25
C GLN A 205 -3.56 -32.85 31.60
N GLU A 206 -4.79 -32.77 32.11
CA GLU A 206 -6.05 -33.13 31.45
C GLU A 206 -6.30 -32.26 30.19
N ALA A 207 -5.26 -32.08 29.37
CA ALA A 207 -5.33 -31.28 28.15
C ALA A 207 -6.14 -32.05 27.10
N GLU A 208 -7.12 -31.35 26.51
CA GLU A 208 -7.87 -31.83 25.35
C GLU A 208 -6.92 -32.42 24.29
N GLN A 209 -7.31 -33.53 23.69
CA GLN A 209 -6.49 -34.19 22.68
C GLN A 209 -6.15 -33.22 21.55
N PRO A 210 -4.88 -33.17 21.09
CA PRO A 210 -4.46 -32.24 20.06
C PRO A 210 -5.21 -32.54 18.76
N THR A 211 -6.07 -31.62 18.34
CA THR A 211 -6.95 -31.78 17.19
C THR A 211 -6.40 -31.07 15.95
N LEU A 212 -6.45 -31.76 14.80
CA LEU A 212 -6.13 -31.18 13.49
C LEU A 212 -7.30 -30.39 12.89
N ARG A 213 -8.44 -30.32 13.57
CA ARG A 213 -9.64 -29.61 13.09
C ARG A 213 -9.33 -28.15 12.68
N PRO A 214 -8.52 -27.37 13.41
CA PRO A 214 -8.20 -26.00 12.99
C PRO A 214 -7.43 -25.92 11.68
N VAL A 215 -6.42 -26.77 11.52
CA VAL A 215 -5.63 -26.89 10.29
C VAL A 215 -6.55 -27.25 9.12
N TRP A 216 -7.35 -28.31 9.27
CA TRP A 216 -8.28 -28.73 8.22
C TRP A 216 -9.28 -27.65 7.84
N ARG A 217 -9.79 -26.90 8.82
CA ARG A 217 -10.73 -25.81 8.57
C ARG A 217 -10.10 -24.71 7.74
N LEU A 218 -8.89 -24.28 8.07
CA LEU A 218 -8.15 -23.28 7.31
C LEU A 218 -7.82 -23.77 5.89
N VAL A 219 -7.41 -25.03 5.73
CA VAL A 219 -7.14 -25.64 4.42
C VAL A 219 -8.39 -25.66 3.55
N VAL A 220 -9.53 -26.12 4.07
CA VAL A 220 -10.79 -26.17 3.30
C VAL A 220 -11.24 -24.77 2.88
N VAL A 221 -11.21 -23.80 3.80
CA VAL A 221 -11.55 -22.41 3.49
C VAL A 221 -10.56 -21.80 2.49
N GLY A 222 -9.29 -22.18 2.56
CA GLY A 222 -8.25 -21.77 1.62
C GLY A 222 -8.48 -22.31 0.21
N LEU A 223 -8.80 -23.59 0.08
CA LEU A 223 -9.10 -24.22 -1.21
C LEU A 223 -10.37 -23.64 -1.86
N ILE A 224 -11.42 -23.39 -1.06
CA ILE A 224 -12.63 -22.75 -1.55
C ILE A 224 -12.34 -21.31 -1.97
N SER A 225 -11.57 -20.56 -1.17
CA SER A 225 -11.11 -19.22 -1.51
C SER A 225 -10.34 -19.21 -2.84
N ALA A 226 -9.47 -20.18 -3.10
CA ALA A 226 -8.74 -20.31 -4.36
C ALA A 226 -9.68 -20.59 -5.54
N ALA A 227 -10.66 -21.48 -5.36
CA ALA A 227 -11.64 -21.78 -6.40
C ALA A 227 -12.49 -20.56 -6.78
N VAL A 228 -12.92 -19.76 -5.79
CA VAL A 228 -13.79 -18.60 -6.04
C VAL A 228 -13.07 -17.38 -6.60
N VAL A 229 -11.74 -17.29 -6.52
CA VAL A 229 -10.97 -16.23 -7.22
C VAL A 229 -11.17 -16.32 -8.74
N GLY A 230 -11.48 -17.51 -9.27
CA GLY A 230 -11.86 -17.69 -10.67
C GLY A 230 -13.16 -16.99 -11.07
N LEU A 231 -13.98 -16.53 -10.10
CA LEU A 231 -15.16 -15.67 -10.33
C LEU A 231 -14.72 -14.21 -10.55
N ASN A 232 -13.87 -14.03 -11.54
CA ASN A 232 -13.29 -12.77 -11.96
C ASN A 232 -13.42 -12.67 -13.51
N PRO A 233 -13.54 -11.47 -14.10
CA PRO A 233 -13.59 -11.31 -15.56
C PRO A 233 -12.46 -12.00 -16.33
N TYR A 234 -11.29 -12.16 -15.72
CA TYR A 234 -10.11 -12.84 -16.30
C TYR A 234 -10.06 -14.35 -15.97
N GLY A 235 -11.06 -14.87 -15.26
CA GLY A 235 -11.19 -16.27 -14.92
C GLY A 235 -10.06 -16.79 -14.01
N PRO A 236 -9.72 -18.09 -14.10
CA PRO A 236 -8.68 -18.72 -13.28
C PRO A 236 -7.27 -18.14 -13.49
N ARG A 237 -7.01 -17.41 -14.59
CA ARG A 237 -5.71 -16.76 -14.85
C ARG A 237 -5.34 -15.78 -13.73
N MET A 238 -6.34 -15.22 -13.04
CA MET A 238 -6.11 -14.32 -11.91
C MET A 238 -5.29 -14.99 -10.80
N LEU A 239 -5.39 -16.30 -10.59
CA LEU A 239 -4.57 -17.02 -9.60
C LEU A 239 -3.07 -17.01 -9.94
N LEU A 240 -2.73 -16.91 -11.22
CA LEU A 240 -1.34 -16.87 -11.69
C LEU A 240 -0.75 -15.45 -11.69
N TYR A 241 -1.61 -14.43 -11.68
CA TYR A 241 -1.21 -13.02 -11.77
C TYR A 241 -0.12 -12.63 -10.74
N PRO A 242 -0.25 -12.93 -9.43
CA PRO A 242 0.79 -12.56 -8.46
C PRO A 242 2.17 -13.16 -8.76
N PHE A 243 2.22 -14.38 -9.31
CA PHE A 243 3.48 -15.05 -9.67
C PHE A 243 4.11 -14.44 -10.92
N GLN A 244 3.28 -14.02 -11.88
CA GLN A 244 3.74 -13.31 -13.08
C GLN A 244 4.36 -11.96 -12.70
N THR A 245 3.72 -11.20 -11.80
CA THR A 245 4.26 -9.93 -11.33
C THR A 245 5.60 -10.12 -10.59
N VAL A 246 5.68 -11.04 -9.63
CA VAL A 246 6.94 -11.29 -8.88
C VAL A 246 8.06 -11.80 -9.79
N GLY A 247 7.71 -12.47 -10.90
CA GLY A 247 8.65 -13.00 -11.88
C GLY A 247 9.29 -11.95 -12.80
N ILE A 248 8.85 -10.68 -12.78
CA ILE A 248 9.47 -9.61 -13.57
C ILE A 248 10.72 -9.14 -12.85
N GLY A 249 11.89 -9.57 -13.32
CA GLY A 249 13.19 -9.30 -12.69
C GLY A 249 13.49 -7.80 -12.57
N VAL A 250 13.13 -7.02 -13.60
CA VAL A 250 13.33 -5.56 -13.61
C VAL A 250 12.65 -4.84 -12.43
N LEU A 251 11.53 -5.36 -11.92
CA LEU A 251 10.86 -4.74 -10.76
C LEU A 251 11.77 -4.66 -9.54
N GLN A 252 12.52 -5.73 -9.27
CA GLN A 252 13.39 -5.84 -8.09
C GLN A 252 14.61 -4.91 -8.19
N ASP A 253 15.09 -4.69 -9.41
CA ASP A 253 16.30 -3.91 -9.68
C ASP A 253 16.03 -2.40 -9.72
N PHE A 254 14.84 -1.98 -10.17
CA PHE A 254 14.58 -0.57 -10.51
C PHE A 254 13.39 0.07 -9.78
N ILE A 255 12.43 -0.71 -9.29
CA ILE A 255 11.30 -0.17 -8.53
C ILE A 255 11.61 -0.28 -7.04
N ARG A 256 11.80 0.88 -6.40
CA ARG A 256 12.19 0.99 -4.98
C ARG A 256 11.31 0.19 -4.03
N GLU A 257 10.02 0.04 -4.34
CA GLU A 257 9.07 -0.69 -3.51
C GLU A 257 9.34 -2.21 -3.46
N TRP A 258 10.02 -2.76 -4.48
CA TRP A 258 10.38 -4.18 -4.57
C TRP A 258 11.78 -4.50 -4.06
N ALA A 259 12.62 -3.47 -3.90
CA ALA A 259 13.94 -3.59 -3.29
C ALA A 259 13.87 -3.67 -1.76
N SER A 260 14.97 -4.11 -1.15
CA SER A 260 15.11 -4.11 0.31
C SER A 260 15.05 -2.68 0.88
N PRO A 261 14.46 -2.47 2.06
CA PRO A 261 14.31 -1.13 2.63
C PRO A 261 15.66 -0.45 2.89
N ASN A 262 15.76 0.84 2.56
CA ASN A 262 16.93 1.64 2.90
C ASN A 262 16.79 2.23 4.32
N PHE A 263 17.44 1.61 5.30
CA PHE A 263 17.37 2.01 6.71
C PHE A 263 18.06 3.34 7.05
N HIS A 264 18.78 3.96 6.11
CA HIS A 264 19.32 5.32 6.29
C HIS A 264 18.25 6.39 6.10
N LEU A 265 17.12 6.06 5.48
CA LEU A 265 15.97 6.94 5.33
C LEU A 265 15.17 6.99 6.64
N ARG A 266 14.83 8.21 7.09
CA ARG A 266 14.17 8.42 8.40
C ARG A 266 12.75 7.87 8.41
N GLU A 267 12.07 7.87 7.27
CA GLU A 267 10.75 7.27 7.12
C GLU A 267 10.73 5.76 7.38
N MET A 268 11.89 5.08 7.32
CA MET A 268 12.01 3.63 7.61
C MET A 268 12.27 3.33 9.09
N TRP A 269 12.55 4.32 9.93
CA TRP A 269 12.85 4.09 11.35
C TRP A 269 11.69 3.49 12.16
N PRO A 270 10.41 3.85 11.93
CA PRO A 270 9.29 3.18 12.60
C PRO A 270 9.28 1.67 12.38
N PHE A 271 9.63 1.20 11.18
CA PHE A 271 9.76 -0.22 10.89
C PHE A 271 10.83 -0.89 11.76
N ILE A 272 12.01 -0.26 11.89
CA ILE A 272 13.09 -0.75 12.75
C ILE A 272 12.64 -0.81 14.21
N TRP A 273 11.98 0.24 14.70
CA TRP A 273 11.48 0.31 16.07
C TRP A 273 10.41 -0.73 16.35
N LEU A 274 9.50 -0.98 15.41
CA LEU A 274 8.49 -2.02 15.54
C LEU A 274 9.14 -3.41 15.52
N LEU A 275 10.09 -3.65 14.62
CA LEU A 275 10.80 -4.93 14.52
C LEU A 275 11.60 -5.23 15.80
N LEU A 276 12.54 -4.35 16.16
CA LEU A 276 13.38 -4.53 17.34
C LEU A 276 12.57 -4.43 18.64
N GLY A 277 11.59 -3.52 18.69
CA GLY A 277 10.69 -3.38 19.83
C GLY A 277 9.85 -4.63 20.07
N THR A 278 9.41 -5.32 19.02
CA THR A 278 8.72 -6.61 19.15
C THR A 278 9.66 -7.69 19.69
N PHE A 279 10.89 -7.78 19.18
CA PHE A 279 11.88 -8.73 19.72
C PHE A 279 12.18 -8.49 21.20
N LEU A 280 12.38 -7.23 21.61
CA LEU A 280 12.61 -6.88 23.01
C LEU A 280 11.39 -7.17 23.87
N ALA A 281 10.19 -6.82 23.41
CA ALA A 281 8.95 -7.10 24.12
C ALA A 281 8.78 -8.61 24.36
N VAL A 282 9.00 -9.44 23.34
CA VAL A 282 8.95 -10.91 23.46
C VAL A 282 10.03 -11.40 24.43
N GLY A 283 11.26 -10.89 24.35
CA GLY A 283 12.37 -11.33 25.19
C GLY A 283 12.23 -11.01 26.69
N PHE A 284 11.55 -9.92 27.03
CA PHE A 284 11.28 -9.53 28.42
C PHE A 284 9.91 -9.96 28.94
N SER A 285 9.03 -10.44 28.05
CA SER A 285 7.70 -10.87 28.44
C SER A 285 7.75 -12.20 29.19
N PRO A 286 6.99 -12.36 30.29
CA PRO A 286 6.81 -13.66 30.92
C PRO A 286 5.95 -14.61 30.08
N GLU A 287 5.20 -14.09 29.10
CA GLU A 287 4.35 -14.89 28.21
C GLU A 287 5.18 -15.59 27.14
N ARG A 288 4.87 -16.86 26.89
CA ARG A 288 5.53 -17.63 25.82
C ARG A 288 5.00 -17.15 24.47
N LEU A 289 5.90 -16.99 23.50
CA LEU A 289 5.52 -16.69 22.12
C LEU A 289 4.83 -17.91 21.50
N ASP A 290 3.58 -17.76 21.10
CA ASP A 290 2.81 -18.79 20.40
C ASP A 290 3.39 -19.04 18.99
N TRP A 291 3.45 -20.31 18.57
CA TRP A 291 3.95 -20.70 17.24
C TRP A 291 3.27 -19.99 16.09
N ARG A 292 1.98 -19.68 16.23
CA ARG A 292 1.18 -18.98 15.23
C ARG A 292 1.68 -17.56 15.03
N ASP A 293 1.96 -16.87 16.13
CA ASP A 293 2.48 -15.51 16.13
C ASP A 293 3.94 -15.49 15.71
N ALA A 294 4.75 -16.47 16.15
CA ALA A 294 6.14 -16.62 15.71
C ALA A 294 6.25 -16.79 14.20
N ILE A 295 5.43 -17.65 13.59
CA ILE A 295 5.47 -17.94 12.14
C ILE A 295 4.92 -16.76 11.34
N LEU A 296 3.80 -16.16 11.76
CA LEU A 296 3.25 -14.97 11.11
C LEU A 296 4.23 -13.78 11.16
N PHE A 297 4.79 -13.51 12.34
CA PHE A 297 5.77 -12.45 12.55
C PHE A 297 7.03 -12.70 11.72
N SER A 298 7.64 -13.88 11.81
CA SER A 298 8.89 -14.18 11.10
C SER A 298 8.71 -14.19 9.59
N GLY A 299 7.61 -14.75 9.08
CA GLY A 299 7.31 -14.79 7.65
C GLY A 299 7.07 -13.39 7.06
N THR A 300 6.34 -12.53 7.78
CA THR A 300 6.10 -11.15 7.32
C THR A 300 7.30 -10.23 7.54
N ALA A 301 8.10 -10.46 8.59
CA ALA A 301 9.36 -9.75 8.79
C ALA A 301 10.34 -10.06 7.65
N TYR A 302 10.50 -11.35 7.31
CA TYR A 302 11.33 -11.77 6.19
C TYR A 302 10.89 -11.12 4.88
N SER A 303 9.58 -11.12 4.57
CA SER A 303 9.08 -10.51 3.35
C SER A 303 9.25 -8.98 3.31
N ALA A 304 9.12 -8.30 4.46
CA ALA A 304 9.35 -6.86 4.60
C ALA A 304 10.84 -6.47 4.49
N LEU A 305 11.75 -7.34 4.94
CA LEU A 305 13.20 -7.14 4.77
C LEU A 305 13.64 -7.36 3.32
N LEU A 306 13.00 -8.28 2.60
CA LEU A 306 13.27 -8.49 1.18
C LEU A 306 12.75 -7.36 0.31
N ALA A 307 11.51 -6.91 0.52
CA ALA A 307 10.85 -5.91 -0.30
C ALA A 307 10.05 -4.90 0.54
N GLY A 308 10.35 -3.62 0.36
CA GLY A 308 9.75 -2.51 1.12
C GLY A 308 8.22 -2.52 1.12
N ARG A 309 7.58 -2.87 0.00
CA ARG A 309 6.11 -2.95 -0.13
C ARG A 309 5.43 -3.86 0.91
N ASN A 310 6.16 -4.83 1.48
CA ASN A 310 5.62 -5.75 2.48
C ASN A 310 5.70 -5.18 3.92
N ILE A 311 6.32 -4.02 4.13
CA ILE A 311 6.43 -3.36 5.45
C ILE A 311 5.04 -3.10 6.05
N ALA A 312 4.06 -2.67 5.23
CA ALA A 312 2.71 -2.43 5.72
C ALA A 312 2.02 -3.72 6.22
N LEU A 313 2.27 -4.85 5.56
CA LEU A 313 1.77 -6.16 5.99
C LEU A 313 2.44 -6.62 7.28
N PHE A 314 3.76 -6.44 7.39
CA PHE A 314 4.48 -6.71 8.63
C PHE A 314 3.93 -5.86 9.79
N ALA A 315 3.67 -4.58 9.57
CA ALA A 315 3.21 -3.68 10.61
C ALA A 315 1.89 -4.14 11.26
N VAL A 316 0.94 -4.60 10.45
CA VAL A 316 -0.38 -5.06 10.95
C VAL A 316 -0.28 -6.39 11.70
N VAL A 317 0.70 -7.24 11.34
CA VAL A 317 0.95 -8.54 12.01
C VAL A 317 1.78 -8.39 13.28
N ALA A 318 2.81 -7.54 13.26
CA ALA A 318 3.69 -7.32 14.39
C ALA A 318 3.02 -6.57 15.54
N ALA A 319 2.07 -5.68 15.25
CA ALA A 319 1.37 -4.90 16.27
C ALA A 319 0.70 -5.74 17.36
N PRO A 320 -0.16 -6.73 17.06
CA PRO A 320 -0.73 -7.61 18.08
C PRO A 320 0.31 -8.32 18.95
N VAL A 321 1.39 -8.82 18.32
CA VAL A 321 2.47 -9.54 19.01
C VAL A 321 3.19 -8.60 19.97
N MET A 322 3.60 -7.42 19.50
CA MET A 322 4.23 -6.42 20.35
C MET A 322 3.31 -6.00 21.49
N ALA A 323 2.02 -5.75 21.22
CA ALA A 323 1.07 -5.30 22.24
C ALA A 323 0.87 -6.33 23.36
N LEU A 324 0.72 -7.62 23.01
CA LEU A 324 0.60 -8.71 23.98
C LEU A 324 1.83 -8.77 24.90
N HIS A 325 3.01 -8.90 24.30
CA HIS A 325 4.24 -9.11 25.06
C HIS A 325 4.69 -7.86 25.84
N LEU A 326 4.51 -6.66 25.26
CA LEU A 326 4.79 -5.40 25.95
C LEU A 326 3.84 -5.21 27.14
N SER A 327 2.56 -5.52 26.98
CA SER A 327 1.60 -5.44 28.08
C SER A 327 1.94 -6.40 29.21
N ALA A 328 2.31 -7.64 28.89
CA ALA A 328 2.70 -8.64 29.89
C ALA A 328 3.98 -8.24 30.64
N TRP A 329 4.99 -7.73 29.92
CA TRP A 329 6.21 -7.22 30.55
C TRP A 329 5.93 -6.05 31.49
N LEU A 330 5.15 -5.06 31.05
CA LEU A 330 4.80 -3.89 31.86
C LEU A 330 3.94 -4.24 33.09
N ALA A 331 3.09 -5.26 32.99
CA ALA A 331 2.29 -5.72 34.13
C ALA A 331 3.16 -6.27 35.29
N GLY A 332 4.36 -6.78 34.98
CA GLY A 332 5.32 -7.25 35.97
C GLY A 332 6.20 -6.16 36.59
N GLN A 333 6.12 -4.91 36.10
CA GLN A 333 6.94 -3.81 36.60
C GLN A 333 6.25 -3.07 37.76
N PRO A 334 7.01 -2.57 38.75
CA PRO A 334 6.48 -1.77 39.85
C PRO A 334 6.03 -0.35 39.45
N LEU A 335 5.91 -0.06 38.14
CA LEU A 335 5.44 1.21 37.61
C LEU A 335 3.93 1.38 37.83
N ARG A 336 3.56 1.71 39.06
CA ARG A 336 2.25 2.30 39.36
C ARG A 336 2.39 3.81 39.42
N LEU A 337 2.07 4.47 38.32
CA LEU A 337 1.75 5.89 38.36
C LEU A 337 0.37 6.03 39.00
N GLU A 338 0.34 6.10 40.33
CA GLU A 338 -0.86 6.54 41.05
C GLU A 338 -1.03 8.04 40.80
N MET A 339 -1.86 8.37 39.83
CA MET A 339 -2.32 9.74 39.61
C MET A 339 -3.72 9.88 40.20
N ASP A 340 -3.90 10.85 41.09
CA ASP A 340 -5.22 11.19 41.61
C ASP A 340 -6.16 11.51 40.45
N ALA A 341 -7.30 10.80 40.39
CA ALA A 341 -8.28 11.03 39.34
C ALA A 341 -8.94 12.40 39.58
N PRO A 342 -8.92 13.33 38.59
CA PRO A 342 -9.62 14.59 38.73
C PRO A 342 -11.12 14.38 38.95
N PRO A 343 -11.81 15.33 39.61
CA PRO A 343 -13.26 15.27 39.83
C PRO A 343 -14.02 14.97 38.53
N GLU A 344 -15.13 14.23 38.60
CA GLU A 344 -15.82 13.69 37.42
C GLU A 344 -16.16 14.76 36.37
N GLY A 345 -16.60 15.95 36.81
CA GLY A 345 -16.90 17.08 35.92
C GLY A 345 -15.66 17.62 35.19
N VAL A 346 -14.53 17.74 35.90
CA VAL A 346 -13.24 18.19 35.33
C VAL A 346 -12.72 17.15 34.35
N ARG A 347 -12.78 15.86 34.70
CA ARG A 347 -12.38 14.76 33.82
C ARG A 347 -13.20 14.73 32.54
N LEU A 348 -14.53 14.90 32.63
CA LEU A 348 -15.39 14.93 31.45
C LEU A 348 -15.08 16.14 30.55
N ALA A 349 -14.85 17.31 31.15
CA ALA A 349 -14.45 18.51 30.41
C ALA A 349 -13.10 18.33 29.71
N LEU A 350 -12.09 17.76 30.38
CA LEU A 350 -10.78 17.47 29.80
C LEU A 350 -10.87 16.46 28.65
N ASN A 351 -11.65 15.38 28.82
CA ASN A 351 -11.84 14.37 27.79
C ASN A 351 -12.49 14.96 26.53
N TRP A 352 -13.54 15.78 26.70
CA TRP A 352 -14.15 16.49 25.57
C TRP A 352 -13.21 17.53 24.97
N GLY A 353 -12.45 18.24 25.79
CA GLY A 353 -11.41 19.17 25.32
C GLY A 353 -10.38 18.47 24.44
N LEU A 354 -9.91 17.29 24.82
CA LEU A 354 -8.97 16.49 24.03
C LEU A 354 -9.60 15.96 22.73
N ILE A 355 -10.88 15.55 22.76
CA ILE A 355 -11.59 15.12 21.54
C ILE A 355 -11.76 16.30 20.59
N VAL A 356 -12.23 17.45 21.09
CA VAL A 356 -12.41 18.66 20.27
C VAL A 356 -11.06 19.12 19.72
N LEU A 357 -10.00 19.13 20.53
CA LEU A 357 -8.66 19.46 20.06
C LEU A 357 -8.18 18.50 18.96
N GLY A 358 -8.39 17.19 19.13
CA GLY A 358 -8.06 16.20 18.11
C GLY A 358 -8.85 16.40 16.82
N LEU A 359 -10.15 16.70 16.91
CA LEU A 359 -10.99 17.02 15.75
C LEU A 359 -10.54 18.30 15.05
N VAL A 360 -10.22 19.35 15.80
CA VAL A 360 -9.67 20.60 15.25
C VAL A 360 -8.32 20.31 14.56
N ALA A 361 -7.44 19.53 15.17
CA ALA A 361 -6.17 19.14 14.55
C ALA A 361 -6.38 18.36 13.25
N VAL A 362 -7.36 17.46 13.20
CA VAL A 362 -7.74 16.72 11.97
C VAL A 362 -8.26 17.68 10.91
N VAL A 363 -9.17 18.59 11.26
CA VAL A 363 -9.70 19.59 10.31
C VAL A 363 -8.58 20.47 9.78
N VAL A 364 -7.73 21.01 10.64
CA VAL A 364 -6.57 21.81 10.24
C VAL A 364 -5.65 21.00 9.32
N LYS A 365 -5.36 19.75 9.66
CA LYS A 365 -4.51 18.87 8.84
C LYS A 365 -5.08 18.65 7.45
N VAL A 366 -6.38 18.36 7.35
CA VAL A 366 -7.09 18.19 6.07
C VAL A 366 -7.10 19.50 5.28
N SER A 367 -7.42 20.62 5.92
CA SER A 367 -7.45 21.93 5.27
C SER A 367 -6.08 22.34 4.73
N VAL A 368 -5.00 22.06 5.47
CA VAL A 368 -3.62 22.34 5.01
C VAL A 368 -3.23 21.41 3.86
N ALA A 369 -3.56 20.12 3.94
CA ALA A 369 -3.25 19.14 2.90
C ALA A 369 -3.97 19.40 1.57
N LEU A 370 -5.12 20.09 1.61
CA LEU A 370 -5.95 20.44 0.47
C LEU A 370 -5.91 21.94 0.13
N ALA A 371 -5.03 22.71 0.77
CA ALA A 371 -4.86 24.11 0.40
C ALA A 371 -4.31 24.18 -1.04
N PRO A 372 -4.85 25.08 -1.91
CA PRO A 372 -4.42 25.15 -3.31
C PRO A 372 -2.91 25.31 -3.49
N GLU A 373 -2.28 26.12 -2.64
CA GLU A 373 -0.82 26.32 -2.63
C GLU A 373 -0.08 25.01 -2.32
N THR A 374 -0.50 24.27 -1.29
CA THR A 374 0.09 22.96 -0.95
C THR A 374 -0.08 21.94 -2.07
N LEU A 375 -1.21 21.94 -2.76
CA LEU A 375 -1.48 21.03 -3.88
C LEU A 375 -0.58 21.36 -5.07
N ASP A 376 -0.53 22.63 -5.50
CA ASP A 376 0.32 23.08 -6.61
C ASP A 376 1.81 22.86 -6.32
N GLU A 377 2.27 23.19 -5.10
CA GLU A 377 3.63 22.91 -4.67
C GLU A 377 3.96 21.41 -4.72
N ALA A 378 3.05 20.55 -4.24
CA ALA A 378 3.26 19.10 -4.26
C ALA A 378 3.28 18.55 -5.69
N GLU A 379 2.37 19.01 -6.56
CA GLU A 379 2.32 18.63 -7.97
C GLU A 379 3.59 19.03 -8.69
N ARG A 380 4.01 20.30 -8.59
CA ARG A 380 5.25 20.81 -9.21
C ARG A 380 6.52 20.18 -8.65
N ALA A 381 6.48 19.64 -7.43
CA ALA A 381 7.61 18.92 -6.84
C ALA A 381 7.76 17.48 -7.35
N LEU A 382 6.70 16.88 -7.91
CA LEU A 382 6.70 15.48 -8.34
C LEU A 382 6.49 15.29 -9.85
N LEU A 383 5.76 16.20 -10.49
CA LEU A 383 5.23 16.06 -11.85
C LEU A 383 5.72 17.19 -12.76
N PRO A 384 5.94 16.91 -14.06
CA PRO A 384 6.50 17.86 -15.01
C PRO A 384 5.44 18.82 -15.56
N VAL A 385 4.79 19.59 -14.67
CA VAL A 385 3.63 20.45 -14.98
C VAL A 385 3.95 21.44 -16.10
N ASP A 386 5.07 22.16 -15.99
CA ASP A 386 5.44 23.21 -16.95
C ASP A 386 5.92 22.62 -18.29
N ALA A 387 6.57 21.45 -18.28
CA ALA A 387 6.94 20.74 -19.51
C ALA A 387 5.70 20.21 -20.25
N VAL A 388 4.66 19.77 -19.53
CA VAL A 388 3.39 19.37 -20.16
C VAL A 388 2.67 20.58 -20.75
N ALA A 389 2.67 21.72 -20.07
CA ALA A 389 2.14 22.96 -20.65
C ALA A 389 2.87 23.33 -21.96
N TYR A 390 4.20 23.14 -22.01
CA TYR A 390 4.97 23.32 -23.24
C TYR A 390 4.54 22.35 -24.36
N LEU A 391 4.34 21.06 -24.06
CA LEU A 391 3.87 20.05 -25.02
C LEU A 391 2.51 20.44 -25.62
N GLU A 392 1.58 20.91 -24.80
CA GLU A 392 0.23 21.30 -25.26
C GLU A 392 0.24 22.57 -26.12
N GLU A 393 1.10 23.55 -25.77
CA GLU A 393 1.22 24.81 -26.49
C GLU A 393 1.95 24.68 -27.84
N HIS A 394 3.10 23.99 -27.84
CA HIS A 394 4.01 23.95 -29.00
C HIS A 394 3.79 22.73 -29.90
N ARG A 395 3.14 21.69 -29.37
CA ARG A 395 2.82 20.45 -30.08
C ARG A 395 3.99 19.86 -30.88
N PRO A 396 5.14 19.53 -30.24
CA PRO A 396 6.25 18.91 -30.95
C PRO A 396 5.88 17.54 -31.55
N PRO A 397 6.54 17.08 -32.62
CA PRO A 397 6.15 15.88 -33.33
C PRO A 397 6.29 14.63 -32.45
N GLY A 398 5.25 13.78 -32.43
CA GLY A 398 5.32 12.45 -31.83
C GLY A 398 5.97 11.42 -32.78
N PRO A 399 6.12 10.15 -32.37
CA PRO A 399 5.82 9.57 -31.05
C PRO A 399 6.67 10.12 -29.89
N LEU A 400 6.09 10.10 -28.68
CA LEU A 400 6.73 10.55 -27.44
C LEU A 400 7.47 9.40 -26.74
N PHE A 401 8.72 9.60 -26.36
CA PHE A 401 9.41 8.80 -25.34
C PHE A 401 9.43 9.56 -24.02
N ASN A 402 8.84 9.01 -22.96
CA ASN A 402 8.66 9.70 -21.69
C ASN A 402 9.37 9.03 -20.50
N SER A 403 9.57 9.78 -19.41
CA SER A 403 9.91 9.21 -18.11
C SER A 403 8.82 8.24 -17.63
N TYR A 404 9.26 7.08 -17.11
CA TYR A 404 8.41 6.07 -16.50
C TYR A 404 7.54 6.63 -15.38
N ASN A 405 8.10 7.48 -14.52
CA ASN A 405 7.38 8.05 -13.38
C ASN A 405 6.34 9.10 -13.77
N TRP A 406 6.41 9.62 -14.99
CA TRP A 406 5.49 10.65 -15.49
C TRP A 406 4.44 10.10 -16.44
N GLY A 407 4.56 8.85 -16.89
CA GLY A 407 3.61 8.24 -17.81
C GLY A 407 2.17 8.31 -17.30
N GLY A 408 1.95 8.07 -16.00
CA GLY A 408 0.63 8.17 -15.39
C GLY A 408 0.01 9.58 -15.48
N TYR A 409 0.83 10.62 -15.25
CA TYR A 409 0.42 12.01 -15.38
C TYR A 409 0.14 12.40 -16.83
N LEU A 410 1.01 12.00 -17.76
CA LEU A 410 0.85 12.28 -19.19
C LEU A 410 -0.43 11.65 -19.76
N ILE A 411 -0.78 10.44 -19.34
CA ILE A 411 -2.04 9.78 -19.70
C ILE A 411 -3.27 10.61 -19.29
N TRP A 412 -3.16 11.36 -18.19
CA TRP A 412 -4.23 12.19 -17.66
C TRP A 412 -4.28 13.58 -18.30
N ALA A 413 -3.13 14.26 -18.33
CA ALA A 413 -2.96 15.65 -18.77
C ALA A 413 -2.73 15.76 -20.29
N ALA A 414 -1.68 15.13 -20.82
CA ALA A 414 -1.26 15.24 -22.22
C ALA A 414 -1.88 14.15 -23.12
N ARG A 415 -3.21 14.09 -23.20
CA ARG A 415 -3.95 12.98 -23.84
C ARG A 415 -3.66 12.76 -25.33
N ASP A 416 -3.23 13.82 -26.02
CA ASP A 416 -2.88 13.78 -27.44
C ASP A 416 -1.50 13.13 -27.69
N TYR A 417 -0.72 12.90 -26.61
CA TYR A 417 0.57 12.21 -26.65
C TYR A 417 0.47 10.85 -25.93
N PRO A 418 0.17 9.76 -26.66
CA PRO A 418 0.31 8.42 -26.11
C PRO A 418 1.72 8.22 -25.55
N VAL A 419 1.80 7.56 -24.39
CA VAL A 419 3.08 7.37 -23.69
C VAL A 419 3.86 6.19 -24.29
N TYR A 420 5.18 6.20 -24.16
CA TYR A 420 5.98 5.01 -24.43
C TYR A 420 5.92 4.02 -23.27
N VAL A 421 5.90 4.51 -22.02
CA VAL A 421 5.84 3.67 -20.83
C VAL A 421 5.15 4.39 -19.67
N ASP A 422 4.58 3.63 -18.73
CA ASP A 422 4.03 4.12 -17.46
C ASP A 422 4.11 3.03 -16.36
N GLY A 423 3.52 3.31 -15.19
CA GLY A 423 3.50 2.44 -14.01
C GLY A 423 2.94 1.02 -14.16
N ARG A 424 2.25 0.70 -15.26
CA ARG A 424 1.63 -0.62 -15.54
C ARG A 424 2.67 -1.68 -15.94
N THR A 425 3.57 -2.01 -15.02
CA THR A 425 4.69 -2.95 -15.24
C THR A 425 4.27 -4.32 -15.77
N ASP A 426 3.12 -4.81 -15.35
CA ASP A 426 2.52 -6.07 -15.79
C ASP A 426 2.11 -6.04 -17.28
N LEU A 427 1.77 -4.87 -17.81
CA LEU A 427 1.47 -4.66 -19.23
C LEU A 427 2.74 -4.64 -20.09
N TYR A 428 3.77 -3.91 -19.66
CA TYR A 428 4.98 -3.72 -20.47
C TYR A 428 5.88 -4.96 -20.51
N GLY A 429 5.93 -5.70 -19.40
CA GLY A 429 6.74 -6.91 -19.25
C GLY A 429 8.24 -6.65 -19.14
N ASP A 430 9.00 -7.71 -18.85
CA ASP A 430 10.44 -7.61 -18.55
C ASP A 430 11.26 -7.12 -19.77
N GLU A 431 10.94 -7.58 -20.97
CA GLU A 431 11.67 -7.24 -22.20
C GLU A 431 11.61 -5.75 -22.53
N LEU A 432 10.40 -5.18 -22.61
CA LEU A 432 10.23 -3.75 -22.93
C LEU A 432 10.83 -2.87 -21.83
N LEU A 433 10.63 -3.24 -20.55
CA LEU A 433 11.20 -2.48 -19.45
C LEU A 433 12.74 -2.52 -19.46
N ARG A 434 13.38 -3.63 -19.86
CA ARG A 434 14.84 -3.66 -20.06
C ARG A 434 15.28 -2.75 -21.20
N THR A 435 14.56 -2.74 -22.32
CA THR A 435 14.83 -1.81 -23.43
C THR A 435 14.68 -0.37 -22.99
N TYR A 436 13.62 -0.05 -22.24
CA TYR A 436 13.41 1.26 -21.66
C TYR A 436 14.59 1.68 -20.77
N LEU A 437 15.05 0.80 -19.88
CA LEU A 437 16.16 1.10 -18.98
C LEU A 437 17.50 1.24 -19.71
N LYS A 438 17.73 0.43 -20.76
CA LYS A 438 18.88 0.58 -21.65
C LYS A 438 18.92 2.00 -22.25
N ILE A 439 17.78 2.49 -22.72
CA ILE A 439 17.64 3.85 -23.26
C ILE A 439 17.82 4.89 -22.15
N TYR A 440 17.08 4.77 -21.04
CA TYR A 440 17.08 5.72 -19.92
C TYR A 440 18.47 5.93 -19.32
N PHE A 441 19.22 4.85 -19.11
CA PHE A 441 20.57 4.90 -18.55
C PHE A 441 21.67 5.11 -19.59
N ALA A 442 21.31 5.38 -20.85
CA ALA A 442 22.26 5.56 -21.96
C ALA A 442 23.30 4.41 -22.04
N GLN A 443 22.84 3.17 -21.87
CA GLN A 443 23.70 1.99 -21.95
C GLN A 443 24.13 1.71 -23.40
N SER A 444 25.14 0.86 -23.61
CA SER A 444 25.61 0.54 -24.97
C SER A 444 24.48 0.19 -25.94
N GLY A 445 24.42 0.90 -27.07
CA GLY A 445 23.39 0.73 -28.12
C GLY A 445 22.04 1.36 -27.77
N TRP A 446 22.00 2.37 -26.89
CA TRP A 446 20.79 3.11 -26.54
C TRP A 446 20.27 3.93 -27.73
N GLU A 447 21.16 4.42 -28.59
CA GLU A 447 20.80 5.22 -29.77
C GLU A 447 19.92 4.41 -30.72
N ASP A 448 20.35 3.20 -31.05
CA ASP A 448 19.58 2.28 -31.91
C ASP A 448 18.26 1.90 -31.24
N ALA A 449 18.28 1.61 -29.93
CA ALA A 449 17.08 1.26 -29.19
C ALA A 449 16.05 2.41 -29.13
N LEU A 450 16.51 3.66 -28.99
CA LEU A 450 15.65 4.85 -29.04
C LEU A 450 15.13 5.09 -30.46
N ALA A 451 15.96 4.88 -31.48
CA ALA A 451 15.53 4.97 -32.88
C ALA A 451 14.45 3.93 -33.22
N ASP A 452 14.57 2.71 -32.69
CA ASP A 452 13.61 1.62 -32.86
C ASP A 452 12.24 1.92 -32.21
N THR A 453 12.18 2.80 -31.20
CA THR A 453 10.89 3.27 -30.67
C THR A 453 10.17 4.24 -31.61
N GLY A 454 10.86 4.73 -32.65
CA GLY A 454 10.37 5.74 -33.57
C GLY A 454 10.15 7.11 -32.93
N ALA A 455 10.68 7.38 -31.74
CA ALA A 455 10.38 8.61 -31.02
C ALA A 455 10.96 9.84 -31.74
N ASN A 456 10.14 10.89 -31.85
CA ASN A 456 10.55 12.20 -32.36
C ASN A 456 10.62 13.25 -31.26
N THR A 457 9.98 12.99 -30.11
CA THR A 457 10.04 13.83 -28.91
C THR A 457 10.43 12.96 -27.71
N VAL A 458 11.34 13.46 -26.87
CA VAL A 458 11.74 12.85 -25.60
C VAL A 458 11.40 13.82 -24.47
N LEU A 459 10.63 13.38 -23.47
CA LEU A 459 10.36 14.09 -22.23
C LEU A 459 10.93 13.30 -21.04
N ILE A 460 11.96 13.82 -20.38
CA ILE A 460 12.71 13.07 -19.36
C ILE A 460 13.20 13.98 -18.24
N GLU A 461 13.63 13.41 -17.09
CA GLU A 461 14.23 14.21 -16.01
C GLU A 461 15.49 14.92 -16.50
N THR A 462 15.63 16.22 -16.18
CA THR A 462 16.76 17.06 -16.61
C THR A 462 18.12 16.48 -16.16
N GLY A 463 18.16 15.84 -14.99
CA GLY A 463 19.37 15.20 -14.45
C GLY A 463 19.63 13.76 -14.95
N SER A 464 18.74 13.18 -15.77
CA SER A 464 18.86 11.77 -16.20
C SER A 464 20.08 11.55 -17.11
N PRO A 465 20.66 10.33 -17.13
CA PRO A 465 21.73 9.99 -18.07
C PRO A 465 21.34 10.23 -19.53
N LEU A 466 20.10 9.86 -19.91
CA LEU A 466 19.57 10.10 -21.25
C LEU A 466 19.56 11.60 -21.61
N ALA A 467 19.10 12.48 -20.72
CA ALA A 467 19.12 13.92 -20.97
C ALA A 467 20.54 14.45 -21.24
N GLN A 468 21.53 13.95 -20.49
CA GLN A 468 22.93 14.38 -20.63
C GLN A 468 23.53 13.99 -21.98
N VAL A 469 23.26 12.77 -22.46
CA VAL A 469 23.76 12.32 -23.77
C VAL A 469 23.01 12.98 -24.93
N LEU A 470 21.70 13.20 -24.81
CA LEU A 470 20.91 13.89 -25.84
C LEU A 470 21.36 15.35 -26.01
N ALA A 471 21.69 16.03 -24.91
CA ALA A 471 22.22 17.40 -24.96
C ALA A 471 23.55 17.53 -25.71
N LEU A 472 24.29 16.43 -25.89
CA LEU A 472 25.57 16.38 -26.62
C LEU A 472 25.42 15.76 -28.02
N SER A 473 24.26 15.19 -28.34
CA SER A 473 24.02 14.51 -29.61
C SER A 473 23.65 15.50 -30.72
N GLU A 474 24.18 15.30 -31.92
CA GLU A 474 23.88 16.17 -33.08
C GLU A 474 22.48 15.93 -33.66
N GLY A 475 21.80 14.82 -33.32
CA GLY A 475 20.49 14.46 -33.87
C GLY A 475 19.27 14.97 -33.08
N TRP A 476 19.49 15.66 -31.96
CA TRP A 476 18.43 16.08 -31.06
C TRP A 476 18.62 17.52 -30.60
N GLN A 477 17.57 18.33 -30.75
CA GLN A 477 17.53 19.70 -30.28
C GLN A 477 16.75 19.78 -28.97
N ARG A 478 17.31 20.44 -27.96
CA ARG A 478 16.60 20.75 -26.72
C ARG A 478 15.59 21.87 -26.97
N ALA A 479 14.31 21.54 -26.86
CA ALA A 479 13.19 22.44 -27.10
C ALA A 479 12.70 23.13 -25.81
N TYR A 480 12.82 22.43 -24.67
CA TYR A 480 12.43 22.95 -23.35
C TYR A 480 13.34 22.38 -22.26
N THR A 481 13.58 23.14 -21.20
CA THR A 481 14.25 22.66 -19.98
C THR A 481 13.87 23.53 -18.78
N ASP A 482 13.59 22.87 -17.66
CA ASP A 482 13.52 23.47 -16.33
C ASP A 482 14.34 22.62 -15.33
N GLU A 483 14.17 22.87 -14.03
CA GLU A 483 14.87 22.12 -12.96
C GLU A 483 14.49 20.64 -12.92
N MET A 484 13.27 20.28 -13.36
CA MET A 484 12.73 18.92 -13.29
C MET A 484 12.85 18.15 -14.60
N ALA A 485 12.42 18.76 -15.70
CA ALA A 485 12.16 18.12 -16.98
C ALA A 485 12.85 18.82 -18.15
N SER A 486 13.24 18.01 -19.12
CA SER A 486 13.81 18.45 -20.39
C SER A 486 13.04 17.80 -21.54
N ILE A 487 12.75 18.59 -22.58
CA ILE A 487 12.16 18.11 -23.83
C ILE A 487 13.20 18.23 -24.94
N TYR A 488 13.45 17.11 -25.60
CA TYR A 488 14.28 17.04 -26.80
C TYR A 488 13.43 16.64 -28.00
N VAL A 489 13.65 17.30 -29.13
CA VAL A 489 12.97 17.02 -30.40
C VAL A 489 14.03 16.61 -31.42
N ARG A 490 13.74 15.56 -32.18
CA ARG A 490 14.66 15.04 -33.20
C ARG A 490 14.81 16.05 -34.33
N GLU A 491 16.06 16.31 -34.75
CA GLU A 491 16.30 17.20 -35.88
C GLU A 491 15.68 16.64 -37.17
N GLY A 492 14.96 17.49 -37.91
CA GLY A 492 14.31 17.13 -39.16
C GLY A 492 12.96 16.41 -39.03
N ALA A 493 12.42 16.23 -37.82
CA ALA A 493 11.04 15.78 -37.64
C ALA A 493 10.07 16.95 -37.93
N SER A 494 9.18 16.79 -38.91
CA SER A 494 8.05 17.70 -39.19
C SER A 494 6.72 16.97 -38.98
N ASP A 495 5.67 17.74 -38.68
CA ASP A 495 4.29 17.26 -38.66
C ASP A 495 3.83 16.93 -40.11
N ASP A 496 4.15 15.73 -40.58
CA ASP A 496 3.58 15.17 -41.82
C ASP A 496 2.30 14.36 -41.56
#